data_AF-A0A0G9HCL4-F1
#
_entry.id   AF-A0A0G9HCL4-F1
#
_cell.length_a   1.000
_cell.length_b   1.000
_cell.length_c   1.000
_cell.angle_alpha   90.00
_cell.angle_beta   90.00
_cell.angle_gamma   90.00
#
_symmetry.space_group_name_H-M   'P 1'
#
loop_
_entity.id
_entity.type
_entity.pdbx_description
1 polymer ?
#
loop_
_entity_poly.entity_id
_entity_poly.type
_entity_poly.pdbx_seq_one_letter_code
_entity_poly.pdbx_strand_id
1 'polypeptide(L)'
;MTESSATVRKPRRWVVHVVWLAIAILAFWGGTKFGFQVYNATLGMMILDHDRVQTLGQVRVSLRLLGDDDLSVHRASETTMLSSSLVRLANLPRYIPCRPTDAGALVAARGYLAIHPLASEKELGDIYTEGLSYCDKPADRYPYPHVIF
;
A
#
# COMPACT_ATOMS: atom_id res chain seq x y z
N MET A 1 60.12 -28.27 33.90
CA MET A 1 59.38 -27.84 32.70
C MET A 1 58.30 -28.86 32.43
N THR A 2 57.09 -28.62 32.92
CA THR A 2 55.93 -29.50 32.71
C THR A 2 55.14 -28.98 31.52
N GLU A 3 55.39 -29.56 30.35
CA GLU A 3 54.52 -29.38 29.18
C GLU A 3 53.20 -30.09 29.45
N SER A 4 52.19 -29.31 29.81
CA SER A 4 50.80 -29.75 29.84
C SER A 4 50.33 -29.93 28.39
N SER A 5 50.42 -31.17 27.89
CA SER A 5 49.83 -31.53 26.62
C SER A 5 48.30 -31.53 26.76
N ALA A 6 47.68 -30.38 26.55
CA ALA A 6 46.23 -30.26 26.41
C ALA A 6 45.81 -31.14 25.22
N THR A 7 45.28 -32.33 25.52
CA THR A 7 44.77 -33.25 24.52
C THR A 7 43.56 -32.61 23.86
N VAL A 8 43.73 -32.11 22.63
CA VAL A 8 42.63 -31.62 21.80
C VAL A 8 41.73 -32.82 21.51
N ARG A 9 40.65 -32.98 22.28
CA ARG A 9 39.64 -34.03 22.08
C ARG A 9 39.04 -33.82 20.69
N LYS A 10 39.33 -34.74 19.75
CA LYS A 10 38.67 -34.76 18.43
C LYS A 10 37.15 -34.79 18.65
N PRO A 11 36.38 -33.85 18.08
CA PRO A 11 34.94 -33.86 18.23
C PRO A 11 34.39 -35.19 17.69
N ARG A 12 33.59 -35.88 18.50
CA ARG A 12 32.90 -37.10 18.07
C ARG A 12 32.04 -36.73 16.86
N ARG A 13 32.17 -37.48 15.75
CA ARG A 13 31.49 -37.21 14.46
C ARG A 13 29.99 -36.90 14.59
N TRP A 14 29.32 -37.50 15.57
CA TRP A 14 27.91 -37.22 15.88
C TRP A 14 27.63 -35.76 16.29
N VAL A 15 28.53 -35.12 17.03
CA VAL A 15 28.39 -33.69 17.43
C VAL A 15 28.38 -32.79 16.20
N VAL A 16 29.22 -33.10 15.20
CA VAL A 16 29.25 -32.36 13.93
C VAL A 16 27.90 -32.49 13.20
N HIS A 17 27.30 -33.67 13.19
CA HIS A 17 25.98 -33.87 12.57
C HIS A 17 24.86 -33.14 13.32
N VAL A 18 24.88 -33.09 14.65
CA VAL A 18 23.91 -32.32 15.44
C VAL A 18 24.02 -30.83 15.18
N VAL A 19 25.25 -30.29 15.07
CA VAL A 19 25.48 -28.89 14.73
C VAL A 19 24.95 -28.57 13.33
N TRP A 20 25.19 -29.42 12.34
CA TRP A 20 24.64 -29.25 10.99
C TRP A 20 23.11 -29.33 10.97
N LEU A 21 22.52 -30.24 11.73
CA LEU A 21 21.06 -30.33 11.88
C LEU A 21 20.49 -29.04 12.48
N ALA A 22 21.11 -28.51 13.52
CA ALA A 22 20.68 -27.25 14.15
C ALA A 22 20.77 -26.06 13.18
N ILE A 23 21.83 -25.97 12.39
CA ILE A 23 21.98 -24.94 11.34
C ILE A 23 20.90 -25.11 10.27
N ALA A 24 20.64 -26.34 9.81
CA ALA A 24 19.62 -26.60 8.79
C ALA A 24 18.21 -26.23 9.30
N ILE A 25 17.90 -26.55 10.55
CA ILE A 25 16.63 -26.16 11.19
C ILE A 25 16.53 -24.63 11.28
N LEU A 26 17.57 -23.94 11.76
CA LEU A 26 17.57 -22.48 11.83
C LEU A 26 17.41 -21.83 10.45
N ALA A 27 18.10 -22.34 9.44
CA ALA A 27 17.98 -21.87 8.06
C ALA A 27 16.56 -22.11 7.50
N PHE A 28 15.95 -23.26 7.79
CA PHE A 28 14.58 -23.57 7.38
C PHE A 28 13.55 -22.65 8.06
N TRP A 29 13.64 -22.46 9.37
CA TRP A 29 12.73 -21.57 10.11
C TRP A 29 12.95 -20.09 9.76
N GLY A 30 14.20 -19.68 9.54
CA GLY A 30 14.53 -18.34 9.06
C GLY A 30 13.97 -18.09 7.65
N GLY A 31 14.19 -19.04 6.74
CA GLY A 31 13.69 -18.97 5.36
C GLY A 31 12.16 -18.95 5.28
N THR A 32 11.48 -19.80 6.06
CA THR A 32 10.00 -19.82 6.10
C THR A 32 9.43 -18.53 6.68
N LYS A 33 9.96 -18.00 7.79
CA LYS A 33 9.50 -16.72 8.35
C LYS A 33 9.72 -15.55 7.39
N PHE A 34 10.90 -15.49 6.76
CA PHE A 34 11.19 -14.48 5.76
C PHE A 34 10.25 -14.60 4.56
N GLY A 35 10.02 -15.84 4.08
CA GLY A 35 9.08 -16.12 3.00
C GLY A 35 7.65 -15.64 3.32
N PHE A 36 7.15 -15.93 4.52
CA PHE A 36 5.82 -15.45 4.94
C PHE A 36 5.76 -13.92 5.06
N GLN A 37 6.81 -13.27 5.56
CA GLN A 37 6.88 -11.82 5.63
C GLN A 37 6.83 -11.19 4.24
N VAL A 38 7.65 -11.68 3.30
CA VAL A 38 7.66 -11.21 1.92
C VAL A 38 6.33 -11.49 1.22
N TYR A 39 5.73 -12.66 1.43
CA TYR A 39 4.44 -13.01 0.86
C TYR A 39 3.32 -12.07 1.35
N ASN A 40 3.20 -11.87 2.66
CA ASN A 40 2.19 -10.99 3.25
C ASN A 40 2.40 -9.53 2.85
N ALA A 41 3.66 -9.08 2.78
CA ALA A 41 4.00 -7.76 2.27
C ALA A 41 3.54 -7.59 0.82
N THR A 42 3.85 -8.56 -0.05
CA THR A 42 3.49 -8.51 -1.48
C THR A 42 1.98 -8.49 -1.68
N LEU A 43 1.24 -9.34 -0.98
CA LEU A 43 -0.22 -9.34 -1.02
C LEU A 43 -0.81 -8.02 -0.50
N GLY A 44 -0.31 -7.50 0.62
CA GLY A 44 -0.73 -6.21 1.15
C GLY A 44 -0.58 -5.08 0.12
N MET A 45 0.53 -5.10 -0.63
CA MET A 45 0.78 -4.12 -1.69
C MET A 45 -0.18 -4.27 -2.87
N MET A 46 -0.49 -5.49 -3.30
CA MET A 46 -1.47 -5.72 -4.37
C MET A 46 -2.87 -5.25 -3.96
N ILE A 47 -3.25 -5.47 -2.69
CA ILE A 47 -4.53 -4.99 -2.14
C ILE A 47 -4.56 -3.46 -2.15
N LEU A 48 -3.49 -2.80 -1.69
CA LEU A 48 -3.41 -1.34 -1.69
C LEU A 48 -3.43 -0.74 -3.09
N ASP A 49 -2.75 -1.36 -4.06
CA ASP A 49 -2.77 -0.88 -5.45
C ASP A 49 -4.13 -1.11 -6.11
N HIS A 50 -4.77 -2.25 -5.83
CA HIS A 50 -6.14 -2.50 -6.28
C HIS A 50 -7.12 -1.49 -5.70
N ASP A 51 -7.06 -1.24 -4.39
CA ASP A 51 -7.87 -0.25 -3.70
C ASP A 51 -7.68 1.16 -4.29
N ARG A 52 -6.43 1.53 -4.58
CA ARG A 52 -6.10 2.81 -5.24
C ARG A 52 -6.78 2.90 -6.61
N VAL A 53 -6.58 1.90 -7.48
CA VAL A 53 -7.13 1.88 -8.84
C VAL A 53 -8.65 1.90 -8.82
N GLN A 54 -9.26 1.15 -7.90
CA GLN A 54 -10.70 1.12 -7.70
C GLN A 54 -11.22 2.49 -7.26
N THR A 55 -10.57 3.12 -6.28
CA THR A 55 -10.99 4.42 -5.73
C THR A 55 -10.84 5.55 -6.76
N LEU A 56 -9.75 5.57 -7.53
CA LEU A 56 -9.60 6.50 -8.66
C LEU A 56 -10.62 6.22 -9.79
N GLY A 57 -11.00 4.96 -9.98
CA GLY A 57 -12.09 4.56 -10.86
C GLY A 57 -13.43 5.14 -10.40
N GLN A 58 -13.73 5.05 -9.10
CA GLN A 58 -14.95 5.59 -8.50
C GLN A 58 -15.03 7.11 -8.67
N VAL A 59 -13.95 7.85 -8.41
CA VAL A 59 -13.91 9.30 -8.65
C VAL A 59 -14.29 9.63 -10.11
N ARG A 60 -13.73 8.91 -11.09
CA ARG A 60 -14.04 9.13 -12.51
C ARG A 60 -15.51 8.85 -12.84
N VAL A 61 -16.04 7.74 -12.33
CA VAL A 61 -17.44 7.35 -12.57
C VAL A 61 -18.39 8.36 -11.94
N SER A 62 -18.17 8.71 -10.67
CA SER A 62 -19.02 9.67 -9.97
C SER A 62 -18.99 11.04 -10.63
N LEU A 63 -17.82 11.55 -11.07
CA LEU A 63 -17.76 12.81 -11.80
C LEU A 63 -18.50 12.77 -13.14
N ARG A 64 -18.38 11.66 -13.87
CA ARG A 64 -19.11 11.48 -15.13
C ARG A 64 -20.62 11.50 -14.90
N LEU A 65 -21.10 10.79 -13.88
CA LEU A 65 -22.50 10.74 -13.52
C LEU A 65 -23.01 12.08 -12.98
N LEU A 66 -22.20 12.84 -12.25
CA LEU A 66 -22.57 14.18 -11.76
C LEU A 66 -22.71 15.22 -12.89
N GLY A 67 -22.06 14.97 -14.03
CA GLY A 67 -22.13 15.81 -15.23
C GLY A 67 -23.23 15.42 -16.23
N ASP A 68 -23.91 14.29 -16.06
CA ASP A 68 -25.05 13.90 -16.89
C ASP A 68 -26.34 14.58 -16.40
N ASP A 69 -27.15 15.09 -17.34
CA ASP A 69 -28.25 16.03 -17.10
C ASP A 69 -29.45 15.45 -16.33
N ASP A 70 -29.54 14.13 -16.14
CA ASP A 70 -30.79 13.44 -15.74
C ASP A 70 -30.81 12.87 -14.30
N LEU A 71 -29.98 13.41 -13.39
CA LEU A 71 -29.60 12.69 -12.16
C LEU A 71 -29.84 13.44 -10.85
N SER A 72 -30.91 14.23 -10.72
CA SER A 72 -31.24 14.86 -9.42
C SER A 72 -31.39 13.84 -8.28
N VAL A 73 -31.90 12.64 -8.59
CA VAL A 73 -32.08 11.52 -7.65
C VAL A 73 -30.75 10.86 -7.25
N HIS A 74 -29.78 10.80 -8.16
CA HIS A 74 -28.49 10.16 -7.91
C HIS A 74 -27.39 11.13 -7.46
N ARG A 75 -27.59 12.44 -7.63
CA ARG A 75 -26.60 13.47 -7.27
C ARG A 75 -26.18 13.37 -5.80
N ALA A 76 -27.10 13.10 -4.88
CA ALA A 76 -26.77 12.93 -3.46
C ALA A 76 -25.91 11.67 -3.20
N SER A 77 -26.23 10.56 -3.88
CA SER A 77 -25.45 9.32 -3.79
C SER A 77 -24.05 9.51 -4.37
N GLU A 78 -23.95 10.08 -5.57
CA GLU A 78 -22.68 10.26 -6.26
C GLU A 78 -21.77 11.30 -5.60
N THR A 79 -22.33 12.38 -5.02
CA THR A 79 -21.54 13.31 -4.21
C THR A 79 -20.99 12.65 -2.96
N THR A 80 -21.75 11.75 -2.32
CA THR A 80 -21.28 10.96 -1.17
C THR A 80 -20.22 9.92 -1.58
N MET A 81 -20.39 9.30 -2.75
CA MET A 81 -19.39 8.37 -3.30
C MET A 81 -18.10 9.10 -3.68
N LEU A 82 -18.20 10.29 -4.28
CA LEU A 82 -17.06 11.15 -4.58
C LEU A 82 -16.34 11.54 -3.29
N SER A 83 -17.09 11.97 -2.26
CA SER A 83 -16.51 12.40 -1.00
C SER A 83 -15.81 11.25 -0.27
N SER A 84 -16.46 10.09 -0.14
CA SER A 84 -15.85 8.91 0.48
C SER A 84 -14.62 8.42 -0.28
N SER A 85 -14.63 8.51 -1.62
CA SER A 85 -13.48 8.16 -2.45
C SER A 85 -12.29 9.10 -2.21
N LEU A 86 -12.53 10.40 -2.08
CA LEU A 86 -11.47 11.37 -1.76
C LEU A 86 -10.88 11.14 -0.37
N VAL A 87 -11.73 10.88 0.64
CA VAL A 87 -11.26 10.53 1.99
C VAL A 87 -10.44 9.25 1.97
N ARG A 88 -10.86 8.25 1.20
CA ARG A 88 -10.09 7.00 1.07
C ARG A 88 -8.75 7.23 0.38
N LEU A 89 -8.71 8.04 -0.68
CA LEU A 89 -7.46 8.41 -1.36
C LEU A 89 -6.48 9.13 -0.45
N ALA A 90 -6.95 10.02 0.43
CA ALA A 90 -6.09 10.71 1.38
C ALA A 90 -5.30 9.73 2.28
N ASN A 91 -5.91 8.60 2.62
CA ASN A 91 -5.34 7.58 3.51
C ASN A 91 -4.56 6.47 2.78
N LEU A 92 -4.61 6.42 1.45
CA LEU A 92 -3.88 5.41 0.69
C LEU A 92 -2.43 5.85 0.45
N PRO A 93 -1.44 4.95 0.59
CA PRO A 93 -0.08 5.24 0.16
C PRO A 93 0.00 5.30 -1.37
N ARG A 94 1.02 5.98 -1.90
CA ARG A 94 1.20 6.14 -3.34
C ARG A 94 2.54 5.58 -3.80
N TYR A 95 2.58 4.31 -4.16
CA TYR A 95 3.84 3.66 -4.60
C TYR A 95 4.15 3.80 -6.09
N ILE A 96 3.13 4.08 -6.92
CA ILE A 96 3.23 4.16 -8.37
C ILE A 96 2.69 5.53 -8.81
N PRO A 97 3.30 6.18 -9.83
CA PRO A 97 2.75 7.42 -10.38
C PRO A 97 1.30 7.26 -10.83
N CYS A 98 0.51 8.32 -10.69
CA CYS A 98 -0.84 8.36 -11.25
C CYS A 98 -0.79 8.33 -12.78
N ARG A 99 -1.82 7.74 -13.39
CA ARG A 99 -2.03 7.89 -14.84
C ARG A 99 -2.52 9.31 -15.14
N PRO A 100 -2.23 9.86 -16.33
CA PRO A 100 -2.71 11.19 -16.72
C PRO A 100 -4.24 11.33 -16.62
N THR A 101 -4.97 10.26 -16.90
CA THR A 101 -6.44 10.21 -16.80
C THR A 101 -6.94 10.38 -15.37
N ASP A 102 -6.22 9.79 -14.40
CA ASP A 102 -6.62 9.83 -12.99
C ASP A 102 -6.28 11.20 -12.38
N ALA A 103 -5.13 11.76 -12.76
CA ALA A 103 -4.77 13.13 -12.40
C ALA A 103 -5.78 14.14 -12.97
N GLY A 104 -6.18 14.00 -14.24
CA GLY A 104 -7.22 14.83 -14.85
C GLY A 104 -8.57 14.72 -14.15
N ALA A 105 -8.93 13.53 -13.66
CA ALA A 105 -10.16 13.33 -12.89
C ALA A 105 -10.12 14.04 -11.53
N LEU A 106 -8.99 14.02 -10.82
CA LEU A 106 -8.86 14.76 -9.56
C LEU A 106 -8.90 16.28 -9.77
N VAL A 107 -8.33 16.78 -10.88
CA VAL A 107 -8.46 18.19 -11.27
C VAL A 107 -9.93 18.54 -11.55
N ALA A 108 -10.66 17.69 -12.26
CA ALA A 108 -12.08 17.86 -12.50
C ALA A 108 -12.90 17.80 -11.20
N ALA A 109 -12.56 16.91 -10.25
CA ALA A 109 -13.17 16.86 -8.93
C ALA A 109 -12.95 18.16 -8.17
N ARG A 110 -11.73 18.70 -8.17
CA ARG A 110 -11.42 19.99 -7.54
C ARG A 110 -12.27 21.11 -8.15
N GLY A 111 -12.42 21.14 -9.48
CA GLY A 111 -13.26 22.12 -10.17
C GLY A 111 -14.75 21.98 -9.81
N TYR A 112 -15.26 20.76 -9.76
CA TYR A 112 -16.65 20.48 -9.38
C TYR A 112 -16.94 20.95 -7.95
N LEU A 113 -16.06 20.60 -6.99
CA LEU A 113 -16.22 20.94 -5.58
C LEU A 113 -16.08 22.44 -5.29
N ALA A 114 -15.31 23.16 -6.09
CA ALA A 114 -15.24 24.63 -6.00
C ALA A 114 -16.59 25.30 -6.30
N ILE A 115 -17.44 24.67 -7.11
CA ILE A 115 -18.77 25.16 -7.48
C ILE A 115 -19.85 24.54 -6.58
N HIS A 116 -19.63 23.30 -6.14
CA HIS A 116 -20.56 22.51 -5.33
C HIS A 116 -19.88 22.05 -4.03
N PRO A 117 -19.71 22.94 -3.04
CA PRO A 117 -19.04 22.60 -1.79
C PRO A 117 -19.83 21.51 -1.05
N LEU A 118 -19.11 20.52 -0.52
CA LEU A 118 -19.72 19.44 0.24
C LEU A 118 -20.01 19.90 1.66
N ALA A 119 -21.14 19.48 2.22
CA ALA A 119 -21.45 19.76 3.63
C ALA A 119 -20.36 19.21 4.58
N SER A 120 -19.75 18.07 4.22
CA SER A 120 -18.66 17.41 4.95
C SER A 120 -17.31 18.13 4.83
N GLU A 121 -17.14 19.07 3.89
CA GLU A 121 -15.91 19.84 3.72
C GLU A 121 -15.59 20.68 4.97
N LYS A 122 -16.62 21.07 5.72
CA LYS A 122 -16.47 21.87 6.94
C LYS A 122 -15.83 21.11 8.10
N GLU A 123 -15.95 19.79 8.13
CA GLU A 123 -15.41 18.91 9.19
C GLU A 123 -14.17 18.14 8.76
N LEU A 124 -14.09 17.77 7.48
CA LEU A 124 -13.05 16.89 6.92
C LEU A 124 -12.22 17.59 5.82
N GLY A 125 -12.27 18.93 5.74
CA GLY A 125 -11.68 19.73 4.66
C GLY A 125 -10.22 19.39 4.35
N ASP A 126 -9.38 19.28 5.38
CA ASP A 126 -7.97 18.94 5.20
C ASP A 126 -7.79 17.58 4.51
N ILE A 127 -8.57 16.58 4.93
CA ILE A 127 -8.54 15.22 4.35
C ILE A 127 -9.04 15.24 2.89
N TYR A 128 -10.05 16.06 2.56
CA TYR A 128 -10.48 16.21 1.18
C TYR A 128 -9.41 16.84 0.29
N THR A 129 -8.77 17.90 0.77
CA THR A 129 -7.68 18.55 0.02
C THR A 129 -6.50 17.60 -0.18
N GLU A 130 -6.24 16.75 0.80
CA GLU A 130 -5.23 15.70 0.74
C GLU A 130 -5.58 14.62 -0.30
N GLY A 131 -6.83 14.19 -0.36
CA GLY A 131 -7.33 13.27 -1.39
C GLY A 131 -7.31 13.87 -2.80
N LEU A 132 -7.66 15.15 -2.94
CA LEU A 132 -7.63 15.87 -4.22
C LEU A 132 -6.21 16.07 -4.74
N SER A 133 -5.23 16.23 -3.85
CA SER A 133 -3.81 16.34 -4.18
C SER A 133 -3.08 14.99 -4.21
N TYR A 134 -3.80 13.86 -4.17
CA TYR A 134 -3.21 12.53 -4.14
C TYR A 134 -2.18 12.29 -5.26
N CYS A 135 -2.46 12.77 -6.48
CA CYS A 135 -1.54 12.64 -7.60
C CYS A 135 -0.39 13.66 -7.62
N ASP A 136 -0.52 14.76 -6.87
CA ASP A 136 0.51 15.80 -6.75
C ASP A 136 1.57 15.43 -5.71
N LYS A 137 1.23 14.58 -4.74
CA LYS A 137 2.15 14.04 -3.75
C LYS A 137 3.30 13.27 -4.42
N PRO A 138 4.52 13.25 -3.87
CA PRO A 138 5.58 12.36 -4.33
C PRO A 138 5.18 10.89 -4.14
N ALA A 139 5.81 9.98 -4.89
CA ALA A 139 5.58 8.55 -4.66
C ALA A 139 6.32 8.13 -3.39
N ASP A 140 5.64 7.39 -2.53
CA ASP A 140 6.24 6.81 -1.34
C ASP A 140 7.33 5.81 -1.74
N ARG A 141 8.42 5.79 -0.95
CA ARG A 141 9.44 4.77 -1.15
C ARG A 141 8.82 3.41 -0.88
N TYR A 142 9.09 2.48 -1.79
CA TYR A 142 8.74 1.09 -1.60
C TYR A 142 9.35 0.59 -0.27
N PRO A 143 8.54 0.13 0.70
CA PRO A 143 9.04 -0.28 2.01
C PRO A 143 9.84 -1.58 1.97
N TYR A 144 9.81 -2.30 0.84
CA TYR A 144 10.54 -3.53 0.62
C TYR A 144 11.49 -3.38 -0.57
N PRO A 145 12.75 -3.85 -0.46
CA PRO A 145 13.63 -3.93 -1.61
C PRO A 145 12.98 -4.79 -2.68
N HIS A 146 13.04 -4.35 -3.94
CA HIS A 146 12.49 -5.05 -5.08
C HIS A 146 12.96 -6.51 -5.06
N VAL A 147 12.06 -7.44 -4.71
CA VAL A 147 12.30 -8.86 -4.95
C VAL A 147 12.05 -9.03 -6.45
N ILE A 148 13.10 -8.81 -7.22
CA ILE A 148 13.10 -9.10 -8.66
C ILE A 148 12.94 -10.62 -8.76
N PHE A 149 11.77 -11.05 -9.23
CA PHE A 149 11.53 -12.43 -9.65
C PHE A 149 12.19 -12.69 -11.00
#